data_AF-A0ABD7UYE9-F1
#
_entry.id   AF-A0ABD7UYE9-F1
#
_cell.length_a   1.000
_cell.length_b   1.000
_cell.length_c   1.000
_cell.angle_alpha   90.00
_cell.angle_beta   90.00
_cell.angle_gamma   90.00
#
_symmetry.space_group_name_H-M   'P 1'
#
loop_
_entity.id
_entity.type
_entity.pdbx_description
1 polymer ?
#
loop_
_entity_poly.entity_id
_entity_poly.type
_entity_poly.pdbx_seq_one_letter_code
_entity_poly.pdbx_strand_id
1 'polypeptide(L)'
;MLAVRANERSAAAAGINVSRTKLVPFAIAAFIAGIGGSLMAYQQTVVVPTSYVAIAGIGMFAVSYLAGITCVSGGVLAGIMGAGGILFVFLDRGVDLGEYYHVITGVLLVITIIANPEGIISEVHRAINWLRGKVTGRSQDETPPELLSATDALSPPPESAREVGEVLLSSTGIGVHYGGVTAVDNVSFDVRDGEIIGLIGPNGAGKTTFIDAISGFADAAGSVVLDGERLDGRRPHERSRRGLGRTFQGIELYDDRRSART
;
A
#
# COMPACT_ATOMS: atom_id res chain seq x y z
N MET A 1 0.80 2.86 0.70
CA MET A 1 0.03 1.64 1.05
C MET A 1 -1.19 1.42 0.18
N LEU A 2 -1.97 2.45 -0.17
CA LEU A 2 -3.22 2.30 -0.95
C LEU A 2 -3.07 1.42 -2.21
N ALA A 3 -2.05 1.68 -3.02
CA ALA A 3 -1.80 0.88 -4.23
C ALA A 3 -1.49 -0.60 -3.93
N VAL A 4 -0.71 -0.86 -2.87
CA VAL A 4 -0.36 -2.22 -2.43
C VAL A 4 -1.57 -2.95 -1.82
N ARG A 5 -2.46 -2.23 -1.15
CA ARG A 5 -3.70 -2.78 -0.59
C ARG A 5 -4.69 -3.21 -1.67
N ALA A 6 -4.77 -2.47 -2.77
CA ALA A 6 -5.65 -2.80 -3.88
C ALA A 6 -5.11 -3.99 -4.69
N ASN A 7 -3.87 -3.90 -5.19
CA ASN A 7 -3.28 -4.98 -5.98
C ASN A 7 -1.74 -4.95 -5.91
N GLU A 8 -1.17 -5.94 -5.24
CA GLU A 8 0.29 -6.04 -5.02
C GLU A 8 1.06 -6.23 -6.33
N ARG A 9 0.52 -7.02 -7.26
CA ARG A 9 1.19 -7.28 -8.55
C ARG A 9 1.24 -6.02 -9.40
N SER A 10 0.13 -5.29 -9.49
CA SER A 10 0.07 -4.01 -10.21
C SER A 10 0.96 -2.95 -9.55
N ALA A 11 0.97 -2.87 -8.22
CA ALA A 11 1.85 -1.96 -7.50
C ALA A 11 3.34 -2.27 -7.79
N ALA A 12 3.72 -3.55 -7.80
CA ALA A 12 5.07 -3.97 -8.16
C ALA A 12 5.42 -3.64 -9.62
N ALA A 13 4.50 -3.87 -10.56
CA ALA A 13 4.69 -3.49 -11.97
C ALA A 13 4.77 -1.96 -12.19
N ALA A 14 4.23 -1.16 -11.26
CA ALA A 14 4.38 0.29 -11.23
C ALA A 14 5.64 0.77 -10.49
N GLY A 15 6.56 -0.13 -10.12
CA GLY A 15 7.83 0.23 -9.49
C GLY A 15 7.79 0.35 -7.97
N ILE A 16 6.72 -0.09 -7.31
CA ILE A 16 6.58 -0.05 -5.85
C ILE A 16 7.16 -1.32 -5.22
N ASN A 17 8.08 -1.16 -4.26
CA ASN A 17 8.56 -2.31 -3.47
C ASN A 17 7.52 -2.70 -2.42
N VAL A 18 6.74 -3.74 -2.73
CA VAL A 18 5.65 -4.25 -1.89
C VAL A 18 6.16 -4.70 -0.51
N SER A 19 7.23 -5.48 -0.47
CA SER A 19 7.80 -6.01 0.78
C SER A 19 8.21 -4.89 1.73
N ARG A 20 8.95 -3.88 1.24
CA ARG A 20 9.38 -2.74 2.04
C ARG A 20 8.20 -1.91 2.53
N THR A 21 7.18 -1.74 1.69
CA THR A 21 5.96 -1.00 2.03
C THR A 21 5.17 -1.64 3.17
N LYS A 22 5.26 -2.98 3.33
CA LYS A 22 4.63 -3.71 4.44
C LYS A 22 5.54 -3.84 5.67
N LEU A 23 6.81 -4.20 5.45
CA LEU A 23 7.73 -4.54 6.53
C LEU A 23 8.22 -3.33 7.32
N VAL A 24 8.45 -2.18 6.68
CA VAL A 24 8.95 -0.99 7.40
C VAL A 24 7.93 -0.51 8.44
N PRO A 25 6.64 -0.31 8.10
CA PRO A 25 5.63 0.08 9.08
C PRO A 25 5.44 -0.96 10.19
N PHE A 26 5.45 -2.25 9.85
CA PHE A 26 5.38 -3.33 10.83
C PHE A 26 6.57 -3.29 11.81
N ALA A 27 7.79 -3.15 11.29
CA ALA A 27 9.01 -3.08 12.12
C ALA A 27 9.00 -1.86 13.05
N ILE A 28 8.56 -0.70 12.57
CA ILE A 28 8.41 0.51 13.39
C ILE A 28 7.39 0.27 14.51
N ALA A 29 6.22 -0.29 14.18
CA ALA A 29 5.18 -0.58 15.17
C ALA A 29 5.64 -1.61 16.21
N ALA A 30 6.29 -2.69 15.78
CA ALA A 30 6.84 -3.72 16.67
C ALA A 30 7.94 -3.17 17.58
N PHE A 31 8.79 -2.28 17.07
CA PHE A 31 9.82 -1.61 17.86
C PHE A 31 9.22 -0.72 18.96
N ILE A 32 8.23 0.12 18.62
CA ILE A 32 7.54 0.99 19.59
C ILE A 32 6.81 0.14 20.64
N ALA A 33 6.08 -0.90 20.21
CA ALA A 33 5.40 -1.82 21.11
C ALA A 33 6.39 -2.56 22.04
N GLY A 34 7.55 -2.96 21.53
CA GLY A 34 8.62 -3.58 22.31
C GLY A 34 9.18 -2.64 23.39
N ILE A 35 9.41 -1.36 23.06
CA ILE A 35 9.79 -0.35 24.05
C ILE A 35 8.70 -0.23 25.12
N GLY A 36 7.43 -0.09 24.73
CA GLY A 36 6.31 0.01 25.66
C GLY A 36 6.21 -1.20 26.60
N GLY A 37 6.34 -2.41 26.07
CA GLY A 37 6.36 -3.65 26.87
C GLY A 37 7.54 -3.71 27.84
N SER A 38 8.75 -3.29 27.41
CA SER A 38 9.93 -3.26 28.28
C SER A 38 9.78 -2.26 29.44
N LEU A 39 9.16 -1.09 29.18
CA LEU A 39 8.88 -0.09 30.20
C LEU A 39 7.80 -0.57 31.18
N MET A 40 6.74 -1.25 30.70
CA MET A 40 5.74 -1.84 31.59
C MET A 40 6.32 -2.93 32.48
N ALA A 41 7.21 -3.79 31.94
CA ALA A 41 7.89 -4.80 32.72
C ALA A 41 8.76 -4.18 33.83
N TYR A 42 9.47 -3.09 33.52
CA TYR A 42 10.23 -2.33 34.51
C TYR A 42 9.32 -1.71 35.59
N GLN A 43 8.17 -1.16 35.20
CA GLN A 43 7.20 -0.57 36.12
C GLN A 43 6.59 -1.60 37.08
N GLN A 44 6.32 -2.82 36.62
CA GLN A 44 5.62 -3.82 37.42
C GLN A 44 6.51 -4.53 38.44
N THR A 45 7.85 -4.47 38.33
CA THR A 45 8.87 -5.07 39.23
C THR A 45 8.78 -6.58 39.49
N VAL A 46 7.61 -7.18 39.30
CA VAL A 46 7.27 -8.59 39.45
C VAL A 46 6.40 -8.98 38.26
N VAL A 47 6.80 -10.03 37.56
CA VAL A 47 6.06 -10.58 36.41
C VAL A 47 5.19 -11.71 36.92
N VAL A 48 3.88 -11.47 37.03
CA VAL A 48 2.88 -12.50 37.35
C VAL A 48 1.95 -12.74 36.15
N PRO A 49 1.47 -13.98 35.92
CA PRO A 49 0.58 -14.28 34.79
C PRO A 49 -0.71 -13.43 34.78
N THR A 50 -1.17 -12.98 35.95
CA THR A 50 -2.34 -12.10 36.10
C THR A 50 -2.11 -10.67 35.61
N SER A 51 -0.86 -10.25 35.36
CA SER A 51 -0.56 -8.94 34.78
C SER A 51 -0.79 -8.88 33.27
N TYR A 52 -0.90 -10.03 32.60
CA TYR A 52 -0.94 -10.15 31.14
C TYR A 52 -2.18 -10.91 30.66
N VAL A 53 -3.33 -10.62 31.27
CA VAL A 53 -4.60 -11.27 30.91
C VAL A 53 -5.10 -10.72 29.56
N ALA A 54 -5.60 -11.61 28.71
CA ALA A 54 -6.11 -11.27 27.37
C ALA A 54 -7.16 -10.13 27.39
N ILE A 55 -7.96 -10.02 28.45
CA ILE A 55 -8.99 -9.00 28.58
C ILE A 55 -8.42 -7.57 28.61
N ALA A 56 -7.22 -7.38 29.20
CA ALA A 56 -6.52 -6.11 29.18
C ALA A 56 -6.05 -5.74 27.75
N GLY A 57 -5.65 -6.75 26.97
CA GLY A 57 -5.32 -6.58 25.55
C GLY A 57 -6.51 -6.13 24.72
N ILE A 58 -7.69 -6.69 24.97
CA ILE A 58 -8.95 -6.26 24.32
C ILE A 58 -9.26 -4.81 24.68
N GLY A 59 -9.06 -4.39 25.94
CA GLY A 59 -9.22 -3.00 26.37
C GLY A 59 -8.28 -2.04 25.63
N MET A 60 -7.00 -2.39 25.48
CA MET A 60 -6.06 -1.58 24.68
C MET A 60 -6.46 -1.50 23.20
N PHE A 61 -6.94 -2.60 22.63
CA PHE A 61 -7.45 -2.61 21.26
C PHE A 61 -8.69 -1.72 21.11
N ALA A 62 -9.63 -1.78 22.07
CA ALA A 62 -10.81 -0.93 22.12
C ALA A 62 -10.45 0.56 22.14
N VAL A 63 -9.52 0.96 23.02
CA VAL A 63 -9.06 2.35 23.10
C VAL A 63 -8.32 2.77 21.82
N SER A 64 -7.53 1.87 21.23
CA SER A 64 -6.82 2.15 19.96
C SER A 64 -7.79 2.34 18.79
N TYR A 65 -8.85 1.53 18.71
CA TYR A 65 -9.90 1.68 17.71
C TYR A 65 -10.68 2.98 17.93
N LEU A 66 -11.08 3.25 19.18
CA LEU A 66 -11.81 4.45 19.58
C LEU A 66 -11.03 5.73 19.19
N ALA A 67 -9.71 5.72 19.43
CA ALA A 67 -8.84 6.82 19.05
C ALA A 67 -8.66 6.96 17.52
N GLY A 68 -8.72 5.85 16.77
CA GLY A 68 -8.72 5.80 15.30
C GLY A 68 -7.53 5.04 14.73
N ILE A 69 -7.77 3.82 14.23
CA ILE A 69 -6.72 2.92 13.74
C ILE A 69 -6.17 3.28 12.35
N THR A 70 -6.85 4.18 11.64
CA THR A 70 -6.55 4.51 10.23
C THR A 70 -5.50 5.60 10.06
N CYS A 71 -5.03 6.24 11.14
CA CYS A 71 -4.08 7.35 11.07
C CYS A 71 -2.99 7.31 12.15
N VAL A 72 -1.86 7.96 11.87
CA VAL A 72 -0.70 8.03 12.80
C VAL A 72 -1.06 8.81 14.08
N SER A 73 -1.86 9.89 13.95
CA SER A 73 -2.30 10.68 15.11
C SER A 73 -3.23 9.91 16.05
N GLY A 74 -3.95 8.92 15.55
CA GLY A 74 -4.79 8.04 16.36
C GLY A 74 -3.98 7.21 17.36
N GLY A 75 -2.75 6.80 17.00
CA GLY A 75 -1.84 6.12 17.93
C GLY A 75 -1.41 7.00 19.11
N VAL A 76 -1.18 8.29 18.89
CA VAL A 76 -0.86 9.25 19.97
C VAL A 76 -2.07 9.45 20.87
N LEU A 77 -3.26 9.64 20.29
CA LEU A 77 -4.49 9.79 21.04
C LEU A 77 -4.81 8.52 21.85
N ALA A 78 -4.60 7.33 21.28
CA ALA A 78 -4.74 6.06 21.98
C ALA A 78 -3.82 5.96 23.20
N GLY A 79 -2.57 6.44 23.10
CA GLY A 79 -1.64 6.50 24.23
C GLY A 79 -2.07 7.47 25.33
N ILE A 80 -2.60 8.64 24.96
CA ILE A 80 -3.17 9.62 25.92
C ILE A 80 -4.41 9.05 26.61
N MET A 81 -5.25 8.36 25.83
CA MET A 81 -6.50 7.81 26.31
C MET A 81 -6.29 6.54 27.14
N GLY A 82 -5.29 5.72 26.83
CA GLY A 82 -5.07 4.37 27.34
C GLY A 82 -4.85 4.26 28.85
N ALA A 83 -4.81 3.02 29.33
CA ALA A 83 -4.60 2.72 30.75
C ALA A 83 -3.28 3.33 31.25
N GLY A 84 -3.35 4.20 32.25
CA GLY A 84 -2.20 4.97 32.76
C GLY A 84 -1.87 6.25 31.96
N GLY A 85 -2.61 6.56 30.89
CA GLY A 85 -2.50 7.80 30.14
C GLY A 85 -3.11 9.01 30.86
N ILE A 86 -2.92 10.19 30.30
CA ILE A 86 -3.37 11.47 30.90
C ILE A 86 -4.89 11.48 31.10
N LEU A 87 -5.65 10.98 30.13
CA LEU A 87 -7.11 10.94 30.25
C LEU A 87 -7.55 9.99 31.37
N PHE A 88 -6.93 8.81 31.45
CA PHE A 88 -7.20 7.86 32.53
C PHE A 88 -6.91 8.49 33.90
N VAL A 89 -5.73 9.08 34.08
CA VAL A 89 -5.34 9.72 35.35
C VAL A 89 -6.27 10.87 35.72
N PHE A 90 -6.75 11.64 34.74
CA PHE A 90 -7.72 12.70 34.96
C PHE A 90 -9.09 12.15 35.41
N LEU A 91 -9.60 11.09 34.79
CA LEU A 91 -10.86 10.47 35.21
C LEU A 91 -10.74 9.85 36.61
N ASP A 92 -9.62 9.18 36.88
CA ASP A 92 -9.35 8.50 38.15
C ASP A 92 -9.18 9.50 39.30
N ARG A 93 -8.26 10.45 39.18
CA ARG A 93 -7.93 11.38 40.28
C ARG A 93 -8.75 12.66 40.30
N GLY A 94 -9.30 13.07 39.17
CA GLY A 94 -10.03 14.33 39.05
C GLY A 94 -11.52 14.18 39.32
N VAL A 95 -12.12 13.07 38.85
CA VAL A 95 -13.58 12.90 38.81
C VAL A 95 -14.04 11.60 39.48
N ASP A 96 -13.11 10.80 40.03
CA ASP A 96 -13.37 9.52 40.72
C ASP A 96 -14.16 8.51 39.86
N LEU A 97 -13.93 8.55 38.54
CA LEU A 97 -14.58 7.69 37.53
C LEU A 97 -13.62 6.61 37.00
N GLY A 98 -12.48 6.41 37.66
CA GLY A 98 -11.43 5.48 37.23
C GLY A 98 -11.92 4.03 37.11
N GLU A 99 -12.72 3.56 38.08
CA GLU A 99 -13.26 2.19 38.09
C GLU A 99 -14.20 1.92 36.89
N TYR A 100 -14.91 2.94 36.42
CA TYR A 100 -15.82 2.84 35.28
C TYR A 100 -15.12 3.01 33.92
N TYR A 101 -13.82 3.27 33.90
CA TYR A 101 -13.09 3.60 32.68
C TYR A 101 -13.27 2.55 31.57
N HIS A 102 -13.15 1.25 31.88
CA HIS A 102 -13.35 0.18 30.89
C HIS A 102 -14.78 0.13 30.34
N VAL A 103 -15.78 0.37 31.20
CA VAL A 103 -17.19 0.44 30.80
C VAL A 103 -17.42 1.65 29.88
N ILE A 104 -16.92 2.83 30.26
CA ILE A 104 -17.01 4.05 29.46
C ILE A 104 -16.35 3.86 28.09
N THR A 105 -15.13 3.34 28.05
CA THR A 105 -14.43 3.08 26.78
C THR A 105 -15.15 2.06 25.92
N GLY A 106 -15.77 1.03 26.51
CA GLY A 106 -16.56 0.03 25.79
C GLY A 106 -17.83 0.61 25.19
N VAL A 107 -18.57 1.43 25.94
CA VAL A 107 -19.76 2.13 25.44
C VAL A 107 -19.37 3.11 24.33
N LEU A 108 -18.33 3.92 24.52
CA LEU A 108 -17.82 4.84 23.52
C LEU A 108 -17.33 4.11 22.26
N LEU A 109 -16.71 2.94 22.42
CA LEU A 109 -16.34 2.09 21.30
C LEU A 109 -17.57 1.67 20.50
N VAL A 110 -18.62 1.15 21.15
CA VAL A 110 -19.85 0.74 20.46
C VAL A 110 -20.49 1.92 19.73
N ILE A 111 -20.60 3.07 20.38
CA ILE A 111 -21.12 4.30 19.76
C ILE A 111 -20.27 4.69 18.55
N THR A 112 -18.94 4.63 18.69
CA THR A 112 -18.02 5.00 17.60
C THR A 112 -18.09 4.01 16.45
N ILE A 113 -18.18 2.71 16.71
CA ILE A 113 -18.36 1.70 15.65
C ILE A 113 -19.64 1.98 14.85
N ILE A 114 -20.73 2.37 15.52
CA ILE A 114 -22.02 2.66 14.87
C ILE A 114 -21.99 4.00 14.12
N ALA A 115 -21.46 5.06 14.75
CA ALA A 115 -21.56 6.42 14.23
C ALA A 115 -20.40 6.80 13.30
N ASN A 116 -19.17 6.40 13.63
CA ASN A 116 -17.94 6.82 12.97
C ASN A 116 -16.89 5.68 13.00
N PRO A 117 -16.96 4.71 12.06
CA PRO A 117 -16.07 3.54 12.07
C PRO A 117 -14.59 3.89 11.89
N GLU A 118 -14.25 5.14 11.54
CA GLU A 118 -12.88 5.62 11.43
C GLU A 118 -12.27 6.10 12.78
N GLY A 119 -13.06 6.18 13.86
CA GLY A 119 -12.62 6.63 15.19
C GLY A 119 -12.85 8.13 15.46
N ILE A 120 -12.53 8.60 16.67
CA ILE A 120 -12.77 9.99 17.12
C ILE A 120 -11.91 11.01 16.34
N ILE A 121 -10.73 10.60 15.87
CA ILE A 121 -9.76 11.51 15.23
C ILE A 121 -10.21 12.05 13.87
N SER A 122 -11.13 11.38 13.16
CA SER A 122 -11.69 11.86 11.88
C SER A 122 -12.52 13.15 12.08
N GLU A 123 -13.27 13.22 13.17
CA GLU A 123 -14.04 14.38 13.60
C GLU A 123 -13.13 15.55 13.99
N VAL A 124 -12.03 15.26 14.69
CA VAL A 124 -11.02 16.25 15.08
C VAL A 124 -10.30 16.83 13.86
N HIS A 125 -9.91 16.00 12.89
CA HIS A 125 -9.33 16.49 11.63
C HIS A 125 -10.31 17.35 10.84
N ARG A 126 -11.61 16.98 10.80
CA ARG A 126 -12.65 17.78 10.15
C ARG A 126 -12.83 19.14 10.83
N ALA A 127 -12.85 19.17 12.15
CA ALA A 127 -12.93 20.40 12.93
C ALA A 127 -11.68 21.29 12.76
N ILE A 128 -10.47 20.72 12.84
CA ILE A 128 -9.21 21.45 12.66
C ILE A 128 -9.10 22.02 11.25
N ASN A 129 -9.48 21.26 10.22
CA ASN A 129 -9.46 21.73 8.83
C ASN A 129 -10.52 22.83 8.60
N TRP A 130 -11.69 22.72 9.22
CA TRP A 130 -12.71 23.78 9.22
C TRP A 130 -12.22 25.06 9.92
N LEU A 131 -11.53 24.93 11.06
CA LEU A 131 -10.91 26.05 11.78
C LEU A 131 -9.75 26.67 11.01
N ARG A 132 -8.88 25.86 10.38
CA ARG A 132 -7.80 26.33 9.50
C ARG A 132 -8.34 27.01 8.24
N GLY A 133 -9.45 26.55 7.68
CA GLY A 133 -10.14 27.23 6.57
C GLY A 133 -10.69 28.61 6.94
N LYS A 134 -10.96 28.86 8.22
CA LYS A 134 -11.37 30.18 8.73
C LYS A 134 -10.20 31.12 9.02
N VAL A 135 -9.03 30.59 9.40
CA VAL A 135 -7.85 31.40 9.76
C VAL A 135 -6.95 31.67 8.56
N THR A 136 -6.84 30.72 7.65
CA THR A 136 -6.22 30.89 6.34
C THR A 136 -7.35 31.22 5.36
N GLY A 137 -7.66 32.49 5.17
CA GLY A 137 -8.61 32.96 4.17
C GLY A 137 -8.13 32.60 2.75
N ARG A 138 -8.26 31.33 2.39
CA ARG A 138 -7.84 30.78 1.12
C ARG A 138 -9.08 30.22 0.46
N SER A 139 -9.72 31.05 -0.34
CA SER A 139 -10.62 30.59 -1.39
C SER A 139 -9.93 29.46 -2.14
N GLN A 140 -10.50 28.25 -2.08
CA GLN A 140 -10.29 27.27 -3.14
C GLN A 140 -11.01 27.81 -4.39
N ASP A 141 -10.40 28.77 -5.06
CA ASP A 141 -10.49 28.80 -6.52
C ASP A 141 -9.50 27.73 -7.01
N GLU A 142 -9.91 26.47 -6.87
CA GLU A 142 -9.40 25.44 -7.75
C GLU A 142 -10.02 25.74 -9.12
N THR A 143 -9.37 26.62 -9.89
CA THR A 143 -9.53 26.59 -11.33
C THR A 143 -9.17 25.16 -11.73
N PRO A 144 -10.11 24.36 -12.29
CA PRO A 144 -9.75 23.04 -12.79
C PRO A 144 -8.56 23.24 -13.73
N PRO A 145 -7.49 22.41 -13.65
CA PRO A 145 -6.45 22.45 -14.66
C PRO A 145 -7.18 22.35 -15.98
N GLU A 146 -7.03 23.39 -16.80
CA GLU A 146 -7.64 23.49 -18.11
C GLU A 146 -7.37 22.15 -18.79
N LEU A 147 -8.42 21.34 -18.88
CA LEU A 147 -8.39 20.03 -19.50
C LEU A 147 -7.99 20.36 -20.92
N LEU A 148 -6.69 20.24 -21.21
CA LEU A 148 -6.12 20.33 -22.54
C LEU A 148 -7.08 19.54 -23.41
N SER A 149 -7.77 20.29 -24.28
CA SER A 149 -8.88 19.83 -25.09
C SER A 149 -8.54 18.44 -25.61
N ALA A 150 -9.21 17.42 -25.08
CA ALA A 150 -8.97 16.01 -25.41
C ALA A 150 -9.23 15.72 -26.90
N THR A 151 -9.69 16.72 -27.64
CA THR A 151 -9.85 16.72 -29.09
C THR A 151 -8.53 16.85 -29.86
N ASP A 152 -7.46 17.39 -29.26
CA ASP A 152 -6.16 17.54 -29.94
C ASP A 152 -5.26 16.29 -29.80
N ALA A 153 -5.55 15.44 -28.79
CA ALA A 153 -4.83 14.20 -28.52
C ALA A 153 -5.32 12.99 -29.33
N LEU A 154 -6.36 13.16 -30.15
CA LEU A 154 -6.91 12.11 -31.03
C LEU A 154 -6.36 12.17 -32.45
N SER A 155 -5.46 13.10 -32.76
CA SER A 155 -4.70 13.05 -34.00
C SER A 155 -3.74 11.86 -33.90
N PRO A 156 -3.91 10.79 -34.70
CA PRO A 156 -2.90 9.74 -34.74
C PRO A 156 -1.56 10.42 -35.06
N PRO A 157 -0.48 10.12 -34.30
CA PRO A 157 0.84 10.62 -34.68
C PRO A 157 1.10 10.24 -36.15
N PRO A 158 1.72 11.13 -36.94
CA PRO A 158 1.87 10.91 -38.38
C PRO A 158 2.40 9.51 -38.62
N GLU A 159 1.72 8.78 -39.51
CA GLU A 159 2.05 7.45 -40.00
C GLU A 159 3.31 7.49 -40.88
N SER A 160 4.27 8.37 -40.59
CA SER A 160 5.64 8.13 -40.97
C SER A 160 6.05 6.89 -40.19
N ALA A 161 6.21 5.77 -40.89
CA ALA A 161 6.74 4.53 -40.35
C ALA A 161 7.82 4.88 -39.31
N ARG A 162 7.52 4.65 -38.01
CA ARG A 162 8.54 4.78 -36.98
C ARG A 162 9.69 3.90 -37.47
N GLU A 163 10.83 4.52 -37.79
CA GLU A 163 12.00 3.75 -38.16
C GLU A 163 12.30 2.84 -36.98
N VAL A 164 12.17 1.54 -37.21
CA VAL A 164 12.39 0.54 -36.19
C VAL A 164 13.86 0.65 -35.78
N GLY A 165 14.09 1.07 -34.53
CA GLY A 165 15.42 1.39 -34.02
C GLY A 165 16.25 0.15 -33.72
N GLU A 166 17.28 0.32 -32.89
CA GLU A 166 18.09 -0.80 -32.41
C GLU A 166 17.29 -1.71 -31.46
N VAL A 167 17.84 -2.89 -31.16
CA VAL A 167 17.23 -3.84 -30.22
C VAL A 167 17.21 -3.21 -28.83
N LEU A 168 16.00 -2.94 -28.33
CA LEU A 168 15.77 -2.33 -27.02
C LEU A 168 15.62 -3.39 -25.93
N LEU A 169 14.88 -4.46 -26.20
CA LEU A 169 14.68 -5.59 -25.29
C LEU A 169 15.16 -6.86 -25.97
N SER A 170 16.05 -7.60 -25.32
CA SER A 170 16.47 -8.93 -25.77
C SER A 170 16.21 -9.93 -24.65
N SER A 171 15.64 -11.07 -25.00
CA SER A 171 15.58 -12.21 -24.10
C SER A 171 16.11 -13.46 -24.78
N THR A 172 16.94 -14.21 -24.06
CA THR A 172 17.68 -15.34 -24.60
C THR A 172 17.47 -16.56 -23.73
N GLY A 173 16.97 -17.63 -24.33
CA GLY A 173 16.81 -18.94 -23.71
C GLY A 173 15.91 -18.93 -22.47
N ILE A 174 14.81 -18.17 -22.52
CA ILE A 174 13.87 -18.08 -21.40
C ILE A 174 13.20 -19.43 -21.20
N GLY A 175 13.40 -20.00 -20.01
CA GLY A 175 12.81 -21.27 -19.58
C GLY A 175 12.11 -21.10 -18.24
N VAL A 176 10.90 -21.65 -18.10
CA VAL A 176 10.13 -21.61 -16.85
C VAL A 176 9.58 -22.99 -16.56
N HIS A 177 9.86 -23.49 -15.34
CA HIS A 177 9.36 -24.76 -14.85
C HIS A 177 8.53 -24.55 -13.59
N TYR A 178 7.37 -25.19 -13.52
CA TYR A 178 6.54 -25.24 -12.34
C TYR A 178 6.41 -26.69 -11.88
N GLY A 179 7.15 -27.04 -10.83
CA GLY A 179 7.25 -28.44 -10.39
C GLY A 179 7.77 -29.34 -11.52
N GLY A 180 6.98 -30.33 -11.93
CA GLY A 180 7.33 -31.24 -13.03
C GLY A 180 6.92 -30.76 -14.43
N VAL A 181 6.33 -29.57 -14.57
CA VAL A 181 5.80 -29.08 -15.85
C VAL A 181 6.69 -27.97 -16.40
N THR A 182 7.19 -28.14 -17.63
CA THR A 182 7.85 -27.08 -18.40
C THR A 182 6.79 -26.19 -19.03
N ALA A 183 6.67 -24.96 -18.53
CA ALA A 183 5.67 -23.99 -18.99
C ALA A 183 6.19 -23.10 -20.12
N VAL A 184 7.50 -22.86 -20.17
CA VAL A 184 8.21 -22.20 -21.27
C VAL A 184 9.52 -22.93 -21.48
N ASP A 185 9.85 -23.29 -22.72
CA ASP A 185 11.05 -24.05 -23.06
C ASP A 185 11.94 -23.27 -24.04
N ASN A 186 13.06 -22.74 -23.53
CA ASN A 186 14.13 -22.11 -24.29
C ASN A 186 13.68 -21.06 -25.35
N VAL A 187 12.80 -20.13 -24.98
CA VAL A 187 12.27 -19.12 -25.90
C VAL A 187 13.20 -17.90 -25.93
N SER A 188 13.56 -17.45 -27.13
CA SER A 188 14.33 -16.23 -27.35
C SER A 188 13.57 -15.28 -28.27
N PHE A 189 13.56 -13.99 -27.95
CA PHE A 189 12.99 -12.95 -28.81
C PHE A 189 13.66 -11.61 -28.52
N ASP A 190 13.65 -10.74 -29.53
CA ASP A 190 14.12 -9.37 -29.46
C ASP A 190 12.97 -8.42 -29.84
N VAL A 191 12.94 -7.25 -29.22
CA VAL A 191 12.05 -6.13 -29.56
C VAL A 191 12.93 -4.91 -29.81
N ARG A 192 12.74 -4.29 -30.95
CA ARG A 192 13.42 -3.05 -31.32
C ARG A 192 12.67 -1.82 -30.83
N ASP A 193 13.38 -0.69 -30.71
CA ASP A 193 12.74 0.56 -30.35
C ASP A 193 11.66 0.95 -31.38
N GLY A 194 10.50 1.37 -30.87
CA GLY A 194 9.31 1.67 -31.67
C GLY A 194 8.56 0.45 -32.24
N GLU A 195 9.05 -0.78 -32.04
CA GLU A 195 8.42 -2.00 -32.56
C GLU A 195 7.23 -2.46 -31.69
N ILE A 196 6.16 -2.90 -32.35
CA ILE A 196 5.00 -3.52 -31.69
C ILE A 196 4.95 -5.00 -32.09
N ILE A 197 5.18 -5.89 -31.12
CA ILE A 197 5.14 -7.35 -31.32
C ILE A 197 3.90 -7.94 -30.64
N GLY A 198 3.19 -8.81 -31.38
CA GLY A 198 2.08 -9.60 -30.86
C GLY A 198 2.50 -11.03 -30.53
N LEU A 199 2.31 -11.47 -29.29
CA LEU A 199 2.51 -12.87 -28.89
C LEU A 199 1.18 -13.65 -28.96
N ILE A 200 1.04 -14.53 -29.95
CA ILE A 200 -0.20 -15.29 -30.22
C ILE A 200 0.06 -16.79 -30.03
N GLY A 201 -0.95 -17.53 -29.55
CA GLY A 201 -0.89 -18.98 -29.36
C GLY A 201 -2.11 -19.50 -28.59
N PRO A 202 -2.33 -20.82 -28.53
CA PRO A 202 -3.47 -21.41 -27.84
C PRO A 202 -3.44 -21.16 -26.32
N ASN A 203 -4.57 -21.40 -25.65
CA ASN A 203 -4.63 -21.36 -24.18
C ASN A 203 -3.69 -22.43 -23.60
N GLY A 204 -2.89 -22.07 -22.60
CA GLY A 204 -1.89 -22.96 -22.03
C GLY A 204 -0.54 -22.99 -22.75
N ALA A 205 -0.36 -22.27 -23.86
CA ALA A 205 0.92 -22.22 -24.60
C ALA A 205 2.06 -21.45 -23.88
N GLY A 206 1.91 -21.09 -22.62
CA GLY A 206 2.96 -20.39 -21.86
C GLY A 206 3.09 -18.88 -22.10
N LYS A 207 2.21 -18.24 -22.89
CA LYS A 207 2.29 -16.79 -23.18
C LYS A 207 2.37 -15.90 -21.93
N THR A 208 1.43 -16.08 -21.00
CA THR A 208 1.42 -15.32 -19.75
C THR A 208 2.65 -15.64 -18.91
N THR A 209 3.07 -16.91 -18.86
CA THR A 209 4.27 -17.35 -18.16
C THR A 209 5.54 -16.71 -18.71
N PHE A 210 5.65 -16.59 -20.03
CA PHE A 210 6.76 -15.94 -20.68
C PHE A 210 6.82 -14.44 -20.35
N ILE A 211 5.67 -13.76 -20.44
CA ILE A 211 5.57 -12.36 -20.02
C ILE A 211 5.88 -12.22 -18.52
N ASP A 212 5.42 -13.14 -17.67
CA ASP A 212 5.76 -13.20 -16.23
C ASP A 212 7.26 -13.30 -16.02
N ALA A 213 7.97 -14.16 -16.74
CA ALA A 213 9.42 -14.32 -16.65
C ALA A 213 10.17 -13.04 -17.05
N ILE A 214 9.82 -12.43 -18.19
CA ILE A 214 10.49 -11.22 -18.69
C ILE A 214 10.22 -10.02 -17.80
N SER A 215 9.04 -9.94 -17.19
CA SER A 215 8.70 -8.87 -16.24
C SER A 215 9.10 -9.17 -14.78
N GLY A 216 9.71 -10.34 -14.52
CA GLY A 216 10.25 -10.73 -13.20
C GLY A 216 9.21 -11.25 -12.19
N PHE A 217 8.00 -11.59 -12.64
CA PHE A 217 6.92 -12.16 -11.81
C PHE A 217 6.96 -13.69 -11.70
N ALA A 218 7.78 -14.35 -12.52
CA ALA A 218 8.08 -15.77 -12.41
C ALA A 218 9.60 -15.97 -12.44
N ASP A 219 10.08 -16.94 -11.65
CA ASP A 219 11.47 -17.38 -11.73
C ASP A 219 11.70 -18.07 -13.08
N ALA A 220 12.78 -17.67 -13.75
CA ALA A 220 13.09 -18.13 -15.09
C ALA A 220 14.60 -18.32 -15.27
N ALA A 221 14.97 -19.32 -16.07
CA ALA A 221 16.30 -19.44 -16.65
C ALA A 221 16.44 -18.54 -17.88
N GLY A 222 17.67 -18.35 -18.35
CA GLY A 222 17.99 -17.48 -19.48
C GLY A 222 18.43 -16.08 -19.06
N SER A 223 18.44 -15.15 -20.01
CA SER A 223 18.82 -13.75 -19.76
C SER A 223 17.84 -12.77 -20.38
N VAL A 224 17.61 -11.65 -19.71
CA VAL A 224 16.83 -10.51 -20.19
C VAL A 224 17.68 -9.25 -20.13
N VAL A 225 17.79 -8.54 -21.25
CA VAL A 225 18.53 -7.28 -21.38
C VAL A 225 17.57 -6.21 -21.87
N LEU A 226 17.55 -5.05 -21.22
CA LEU A 226 16.81 -3.87 -21.65
C LEU A 226 17.78 -2.70 -21.77
N ASP A 227 17.82 -2.06 -22.94
CA ASP A 227 18.68 -0.89 -23.21
C ASP A 227 20.15 -1.15 -22.81
N GLY A 228 20.67 -2.32 -23.21
CA GLY A 228 22.01 -2.79 -22.85
C GLY A 228 22.19 -3.25 -21.40
N GLU A 229 21.19 -3.10 -20.52
CA GLU A 229 21.30 -3.49 -19.12
C GLU A 229 20.65 -4.86 -18.82
N ARG A 230 21.40 -5.74 -18.14
CA ARG A 230 20.88 -7.03 -17.66
C ARG A 230 19.86 -6.84 -16.53
N LEU A 231 18.71 -7.50 -16.69
CA LEU A 231 17.60 -7.52 -15.74
C LEU A 231 17.45 -8.84 -14.97
N ASP A 232 18.38 -9.78 -15.17
CA ASP A 232 18.38 -11.10 -14.55
C ASP A 232 18.30 -11.01 -13.02
N GLY A 233 17.45 -11.83 -12.41
CA GLY A 233 17.24 -11.86 -10.95
C GLY A 233 16.64 -10.59 -10.33
N ARG A 234 16.47 -9.51 -11.09
CA ARG A 234 15.83 -8.28 -10.61
C ARG A 234 14.34 -8.49 -10.38
N ARG A 235 13.84 -7.92 -9.29
CA ARG A 235 12.42 -7.97 -8.91
C ARG A 235 11.58 -7.10 -9.86
N PRO A 236 10.26 -7.36 -10.00
CA PRO A 236 9.40 -6.60 -10.93
C PRO A 236 9.47 -5.09 -10.78
N HIS A 237 9.50 -4.60 -9.54
CA HIS A 237 9.56 -3.17 -9.26
C HIS A 237 10.89 -2.52 -9.64
N GLU A 238 11.97 -3.30 -9.71
CA GLU A 238 13.28 -2.82 -10.17
C GLU A 238 13.33 -2.77 -11.70
N ARG A 239 12.73 -3.78 -12.37
CA ARG A 239 12.60 -3.79 -13.84
C ARG A 239 11.71 -2.65 -14.34
N SER A 240 10.59 -2.41 -13.67
CA SER A 240 9.67 -1.30 -13.95
C SER A 240 10.34 0.07 -13.84
N ARG A 241 11.14 0.31 -12.78
CA ARG A 241 11.90 1.56 -12.61
C ARG A 241 12.95 1.79 -13.70
N ARG A 242 13.33 0.74 -14.44
CA ARG A 242 14.27 0.78 -15.57
C ARG A 242 13.56 0.92 -16.92
N GLY A 243 12.23 1.05 -16.93
CA GLY A 243 11.44 1.24 -18.15
C GLY A 243 10.66 0.01 -18.60
N LEU A 244 10.84 -1.17 -17.99
CA LEU A 244 10.06 -2.37 -18.34
C LEU A 244 8.71 -2.37 -17.64
N GLY A 245 7.75 -1.62 -18.19
CA GLY A 245 6.37 -1.57 -17.71
C GLY A 245 5.57 -2.81 -18.08
N ARG A 246 4.62 -3.19 -17.23
CA ARG A 246 3.66 -4.27 -17.51
C ARG A 246 2.26 -3.88 -17.10
N THR A 247 1.30 -4.16 -17.98
CA THR A 247 -0.14 -4.11 -17.70
C THR A 247 -0.69 -5.53 -17.46
N PHE A 248 -1.81 -5.60 -16.74
CA PHE A 248 -2.50 -6.86 -16.47
C PHE A 248 -3.89 -6.82 -17.09
N GLN A 249 -4.38 -7.98 -17.54
CA GLN A 249 -5.69 -8.10 -18.19
C GLN A 249 -6.86 -7.82 -17.23
N GLY A 250 -6.65 -7.95 -15.92
CA GLY A 250 -7.59 -7.52 -14.89
C GLY A 250 -7.37 -6.06 -14.50
N ILE A 251 -8.27 -5.18 -14.92
CA ILE A 251 -8.27 -3.78 -14.50
C ILE A 251 -9.00 -3.69 -13.15
N GLU A 252 -8.30 -3.93 -12.06
CA GLU A 252 -8.72 -3.40 -10.76
C GLU A 252 -8.19 -1.97 -10.70
N LEU A 253 -8.99 -1.05 -11.25
CA LEU A 253 -8.81 0.39 -11.01
C LEU A 253 -8.73 0.60 -9.50
N TYR A 254 -7.79 1.43 -9.05
CA TYR A 254 -7.69 1.82 -7.65
C TYR A 254 -9.03 2.40 -7.21
N ASP A 255 -9.79 1.64 -6.41
CA ASP A 255 -11.18 1.92 -6.02
C ASP A 255 -11.36 3.24 -5.24
N ASP A 256 -10.23 3.87 -4.88
CA ASP A 256 -10.16 5.13 -4.13
C ASP A 256 -9.91 6.37 -5.03
N ARG A 257 -9.84 6.20 -6.36
CA ARG A 257 -9.91 7.34 -7.28
C ARG A 257 -11.21 7.27 -8.03
N ARG A 258 -12.23 7.95 -7.49
CA ARG A 258 -13.36 8.40 -8.30
C ARG A 258 -12.77 9.16 -9.48
N SER A 259 -12.80 8.53 -10.66
CA SER A 259 -12.85 9.29 -11.90
C SER A 259 -13.99 10.28 -11.69
N ALA A 260 -13.67 11.57 -11.67
CA ALA A 260 -14.65 12.63 -11.61
C ALA A 260 -15.48 12.53 -12.89
N ARG A 261 -16.50 11.67 -12.85
CA ARG A 261 -17.61 11.69 -13.78
C ARG A 261 -18.39 12.94 -13.44
N THR A 262 -18.20 13.95 -14.27
CA THR A 262 -19.25 14.91 -14.61
C THR A 262 -19.73 14.51 -15.99
#